data_AF-A0A1Q8HX18-F1
#
_entry.id   AF-A0A1Q8HX18-F1
#
_cell.length_a   1.000
_cell.length_b   1.000
_cell.length_c   1.000
_cell.angle_alpha   90.00
_cell.angle_beta   90.00
_cell.angle_gamma   90.00
#
_symmetry.space_group_name_H-M   'P 1'
#
loop_
_entity.id
_entity.type
_entity.pdbx_description
1 polymer ?
#
loop_
_entity_poly.entity_id
_entity_poly.type
_entity_poly.pdbx_seq_one_letter_code
_entity_poly.pdbx_strand_id
1 'polypeptide(L)'
;MPTRLRHRHRVGHSPCSTRLLTLGLALIAALPLGACGPSHKGQLTVEPAGASTTADPSSSDTPSTTPTPTPSATSSATAWTAPNVTISNDTTGTWHRQDDILERPVATSSEISQAYNFDAGGCLAIIFYKANQTIHDEGRRGGDNLSSSTEVQETMSNHSSFSVTSGPTSVNAVRDDNGTLPGYEIEYTATVTYSNGSTNNVAGYRFFRQISDLGVTLEVFLECTPDKLASADTWHQFLFSTRVAGLDAGAMG
;
A
#
# COMPACT_ATOMS: atom_id res chain seq x y z
N MET A 1 -64.32 -14.97 39.87
CA MET A 1 -65.28 -15.67 38.99
C MET A 1 -65.60 -14.79 37.77
N PRO A 2 -66.15 -15.34 36.67
CA PRO A 2 -65.95 -14.77 35.33
C PRO A 2 -67.24 -14.34 34.60
N THR A 3 -67.08 -13.68 33.44
CA THR A 3 -68.07 -13.73 32.35
C THR A 3 -67.35 -13.80 30.99
N ARG A 4 -67.81 -14.70 30.09
CA ARG A 4 -67.21 -15.01 28.77
C ARG A 4 -68.08 -14.51 27.58
N LEU A 5 -67.57 -14.76 26.35
CA LEU A 5 -68.25 -14.94 25.03
C LEU A 5 -68.65 -13.64 24.26
N ARG A 6 -68.51 -13.49 22.93
CA ARG A 6 -67.95 -14.27 21.77
C ARG A 6 -66.95 -13.37 20.99
N HIS A 7 -65.96 -13.78 20.18
CA HIS A 7 -65.71 -14.91 19.25
C HIS A 7 -66.27 -14.75 17.80
N ARG A 8 -65.39 -14.43 16.82
CA ARG A 8 -65.38 -14.73 15.36
C ARG A 8 -64.14 -14.04 14.73
N HIS A 9 -63.10 -14.70 14.23
CA HIS A 9 -62.92 -15.59 13.06
C HIS A 9 -62.71 -14.90 11.68
N ARG A 10 -61.46 -14.93 11.20
CA ARG A 10 -60.88 -15.01 9.83
C ARG A 10 -59.35 -14.93 10.02
N VAL A 11 -58.44 -15.85 9.66
CA VAL A 11 -58.35 -16.99 8.71
C VAL A 11 -58.22 -16.60 7.24
N GLY A 12 -57.08 -16.96 6.62
CA GLY A 12 -56.73 -16.83 5.19
C GLY A 12 -55.98 -15.53 4.84
N HIS A 13 -54.87 -15.50 4.09
CA HIS A 13 -54.13 -16.60 3.43
C HIS A 13 -52.60 -16.31 3.27
N SER A 14 -51.88 -17.40 2.95
CA SER A 14 -50.44 -17.63 2.75
C SER A 14 -49.72 -16.85 1.61
N PRO A 15 -48.38 -16.96 1.49
CA PRO A 15 -47.55 -16.17 0.57
C PRO A 15 -47.34 -16.77 -0.84
N CYS A 16 -46.81 -15.94 -1.75
CA CYS A 16 -46.08 -16.32 -2.97
C CYS A 16 -44.79 -15.47 -3.00
N SER A 17 -43.57 -15.94 -3.26
CA SER A 17 -43.04 -17.13 -3.96
C SER A 17 -43.17 -17.14 -5.49
N THR A 18 -42.19 -16.51 -6.13
CA THR A 18 -41.72 -16.75 -7.52
C THR A 18 -40.19 -16.68 -7.47
N ARG A 19 -39.49 -17.81 -7.33
CA ARG A 19 -38.96 -18.66 -8.42
C ARG A 19 -37.97 -17.96 -9.36
N LEU A 20 -36.70 -18.32 -9.16
CA LEU A 20 -35.74 -18.81 -10.16
C LEU A 20 -35.64 -18.07 -11.51
N LEU A 21 -34.46 -17.47 -11.72
CA LEU A 21 -33.81 -17.44 -13.04
C LEU A 21 -32.40 -18.00 -12.88
N THR A 22 -32.16 -19.16 -13.50
CA THR A 22 -30.86 -19.83 -13.59
C THR A 22 -30.40 -19.89 -15.05
N LEU A 23 -29.07 -20.05 -15.22
CA LEU A 23 -28.33 -20.29 -16.47
C LEU A 23 -28.19 -19.14 -17.48
N GLY A 24 -26.95 -18.66 -17.56
CA GLY A 24 -26.32 -18.03 -18.73
C GLY A 24 -24.86 -18.47 -18.81
N LEU A 25 -24.60 -19.69 -19.32
CA LEU A 25 -23.28 -20.32 -19.38
C LEU A 25 -22.67 -20.19 -20.79
N ALA A 26 -21.58 -19.43 -20.94
CA ALA A 26 -20.70 -19.37 -22.13
C ALA A 26 -19.54 -18.38 -21.84
N LEU A 27 -18.30 -18.53 -22.31
CA LEU A 27 -17.62 -19.65 -23.00
C LEU A 27 -16.10 -19.47 -22.77
N ILE A 28 -15.34 -20.56 -22.72
CA ILE A 28 -13.85 -20.52 -22.65
C ILE A 28 -13.29 -20.11 -24.02
N ALA A 29 -12.32 -19.20 -24.05
CA ALA A 29 -11.40 -19.03 -25.19
C ALA A 29 -9.97 -18.83 -24.65
N ALA A 30 -9.03 -19.62 -25.17
CA ALA A 30 -7.64 -19.63 -24.75
C ALA A 30 -6.77 -18.58 -25.49
N LEU A 31 -5.57 -18.36 -24.94
CA LEU A 31 -4.49 -17.58 -25.54
C LEU A 31 -4.18 -17.96 -27.00
N PRO A 32 -3.59 -17.03 -27.75
CA PRO A 32 -2.28 -17.34 -28.30
C PRO A 32 -1.19 -16.32 -27.94
N LEU A 33 0.02 -16.83 -27.71
CA LEU A 33 1.25 -16.05 -27.58
C LEU A 33 1.62 -15.41 -28.93
N GLY A 34 1.52 -14.08 -29.03
CA GLY A 34 1.91 -13.30 -30.21
C GLY A 34 3.38 -12.87 -30.16
N ALA A 35 4.31 -13.78 -30.45
CA ALA A 35 5.72 -13.42 -30.61
C ALA A 35 6.03 -13.03 -32.08
N CYS A 36 6.31 -11.74 -32.33
CA CYS A 36 7.10 -11.31 -33.50
C CYS A 36 7.58 -9.86 -33.35
N GLY A 37 8.90 -9.68 -33.24
CA GLY A 37 9.55 -8.38 -33.43
C GLY A 37 10.16 -8.28 -34.84
N PRO A 38 10.12 -7.12 -35.51
CA PRO A 38 10.90 -6.89 -36.72
C PRO A 38 12.36 -6.56 -36.38
N SER A 39 13.27 -7.36 -36.93
CA SER A 39 14.71 -7.07 -36.95
C SER A 39 14.99 -5.83 -37.82
N HIS A 40 15.61 -4.80 -37.27
CA HIS A 40 16.22 -3.74 -38.06
C HIS A 40 17.72 -3.97 -38.23
N LYS A 41 18.11 -4.34 -39.47
CA LYS A 41 19.51 -4.34 -39.89
C LYS A 41 20.07 -2.91 -39.87
N GLY A 42 21.04 -2.66 -39.01
CA GLY A 42 21.93 -1.49 -39.05
C GLY A 42 23.37 -1.93 -39.26
N GLN A 43 23.75 -2.24 -40.50
CA GLN A 43 25.10 -2.64 -40.85
C GLN A 43 26.01 -1.42 -40.96
N LEU A 44 26.95 -1.26 -40.02
CA LEU A 44 28.13 -0.41 -40.22
C LEU A 44 29.39 -1.28 -40.19
N THR A 45 29.88 -1.54 -41.40
CA THR A 45 31.17 -2.17 -41.67
C THR A 45 32.30 -1.19 -41.33
N VAL A 46 33.21 -1.59 -40.44
CA VAL A 46 34.61 -1.14 -40.46
C VAL A 46 35.51 -2.36 -40.23
N GLU A 47 36.59 -2.41 -41.00
CA GLU A 47 37.53 -3.51 -41.17
C GLU A 47 38.59 -3.59 -40.04
N PRO A 48 39.06 -4.79 -39.64
CA PRO A 48 40.23 -4.95 -38.80
C PRO A 48 41.48 -5.31 -39.63
N ALA A 49 42.42 -4.36 -39.76
CA ALA A 49 43.79 -4.64 -40.18
C ALA A 49 44.69 -4.76 -38.94
N GLY A 50 45.44 -5.87 -38.83
CA GLY A 50 46.21 -6.21 -37.62
C GLY A 50 47.74 -6.12 -37.77
N ALA A 51 48.43 -6.68 -36.76
CA ALA A 51 49.89 -6.86 -36.64
C ALA A 51 50.74 -5.58 -36.39
N SER A 52 51.89 -5.61 -35.71
CA SER A 52 52.41 -6.53 -34.67
C SER A 52 53.71 -5.94 -34.05
N THR A 53 54.01 -6.27 -32.79
CA THR A 53 55.36 -6.40 -32.17
C THR A 53 56.38 -5.23 -32.15
N THR A 54 56.79 -4.84 -30.92
CA THR A 54 58.17 -4.78 -30.32
C THR A 54 58.46 -3.45 -29.58
N ALA A 55 59.24 -3.49 -28.49
CA ALA A 55 59.78 -2.31 -27.77
C ALA A 55 61.30 -2.15 -28.09
N ASP A 56 62.17 -1.36 -27.46
CA ASP A 56 62.20 -0.48 -26.26
C ASP A 56 63.55 0.34 -26.37
N PRO A 57 64.08 1.09 -25.38
CA PRO A 57 63.53 1.98 -24.33
C PRO A 57 64.19 3.40 -24.39
N SER A 58 64.21 4.12 -23.24
CA SER A 58 65.11 5.26 -22.85
C SER A 58 64.62 6.72 -22.93
N SER A 59 64.33 7.27 -21.74
CA SER A 59 64.92 8.47 -21.10
C SER A 59 65.01 9.82 -21.83
N SER A 60 64.41 10.88 -21.25
CA SER A 60 65.14 11.99 -20.57
C SER A 60 64.21 13.14 -20.11
N ASP A 61 64.61 13.79 -19.02
CA ASP A 61 63.91 14.77 -18.18
C ASP A 61 63.44 16.09 -18.84
N THR A 62 62.23 16.56 -18.50
CA THR A 62 61.93 17.99 -18.26
C THR A 62 60.63 18.18 -17.46
N PRO A 63 60.56 19.03 -16.41
CA PRO A 63 59.33 19.24 -15.65
C PRO A 63 58.38 20.24 -16.34
N SER A 64 57.18 19.79 -16.72
CA SER A 64 56.12 20.68 -17.23
C SER A 64 55.10 20.97 -16.12
N THR A 65 55.06 22.22 -15.65
CA THR A 65 54.09 22.70 -14.65
C THR A 65 52.70 22.84 -15.27
N THR A 66 52.01 21.72 -15.45
CA THR A 66 50.59 21.69 -15.77
C THR A 66 49.79 21.98 -14.49
N PRO A 67 48.90 22.99 -14.46
CA PRO A 67 48.00 23.16 -13.33
C PRO A 67 47.00 21.99 -13.31
N THR A 68 47.10 21.14 -12.29
CA THR A 68 46.12 20.07 -12.04
C THR A 68 44.73 20.70 -11.95
N PRO A 69 43.74 20.27 -12.76
CA PRO A 69 42.37 20.71 -12.57
C PRO A 69 41.86 20.12 -11.26
N THR A 70 41.77 20.94 -10.21
CA THR A 70 41.10 20.56 -8.97
C THR A 70 39.66 20.18 -9.30
N PRO A 71 39.21 18.95 -9.04
CA PRO A 71 37.82 18.58 -9.24
C PRO A 71 36.99 19.16 -8.08
N SER A 72 36.68 20.46 -8.16
CA SER A 72 35.65 21.09 -7.34
C SER A 72 34.25 20.69 -7.82
N ALA A 73 34.01 19.37 -7.89
CA ALA A 73 32.69 18.80 -7.89
C ALA A 73 32.15 18.84 -6.44
N THR A 74 31.85 20.05 -5.95
CA THR A 74 30.95 20.20 -4.82
C THR A 74 29.59 19.76 -5.31
N SER A 75 29.29 18.46 -5.17
CA SER A 75 27.97 17.92 -5.42
C SER A 75 26.97 18.68 -4.57
N SER A 76 26.23 19.60 -5.19
CA SER A 76 25.07 20.23 -4.57
C SER A 76 23.98 19.18 -4.45
N ALA A 77 24.11 18.30 -3.44
CA ALA A 77 23.05 17.42 -3.01
C ALA A 77 21.85 18.31 -2.68
N THR A 78 20.82 18.23 -3.51
CA THR A 78 19.57 18.95 -3.25
C THR A 78 19.01 18.38 -1.96
N ALA A 79 18.77 19.23 -0.96
CA ALA A 79 18.19 18.79 0.30
C ALA A 79 16.83 18.13 0.03
N TRP A 80 16.62 16.93 0.56
CA TRP A 80 15.34 16.24 0.42
C TRP A 80 14.21 17.12 0.95
N THR A 81 13.10 17.15 0.22
CA THR A 81 11.90 17.91 0.55
C THR A 81 10.74 16.94 0.61
N ALA A 82 10.00 16.93 1.71
CA ALA A 82 8.83 16.07 1.87
C ALA A 82 7.78 16.34 0.77
N PRO A 83 7.15 15.31 0.19
CA PRO A 83 6.10 15.50 -0.80
C PRO A 83 4.87 16.17 -0.16
N ASN A 84 4.15 16.97 -0.95
CA ASN A 84 2.96 17.67 -0.46
C ASN A 84 1.71 16.78 -0.57
N VAL A 85 1.55 15.87 0.39
CA VAL A 85 0.50 14.84 0.35
C VAL A 85 -0.79 15.28 1.02
N THR A 86 -1.92 14.84 0.46
CA THR A 86 -3.23 14.86 1.13
C THR A 86 -3.90 13.50 1.00
N ILE A 87 -4.60 13.07 2.05
CA ILE A 87 -5.35 11.80 2.07
C ILE A 87 -6.83 12.09 2.26
N SER A 88 -7.63 11.51 1.39
CA SER A 88 -9.08 11.47 1.47
C SER A 88 -9.59 10.04 1.37
N ASN A 89 -10.82 9.80 1.84
CA ASN A 89 -11.46 8.51 1.78
C ASN A 89 -12.93 8.76 1.38
N ASP A 90 -13.29 8.35 0.16
CA ASP A 90 -14.61 8.59 -0.45
C ASP A 90 -15.57 7.42 -0.15
N THR A 91 -15.84 7.21 1.14
CA THR A 91 -16.75 6.17 1.59
C THR A 91 -18.18 6.68 1.60
N THR A 92 -18.93 6.30 0.58
CA THR A 92 -20.37 6.57 0.46
C THR A 92 -21.17 5.76 1.49
N GLY A 93 -21.27 6.28 2.71
CA GLY A 93 -22.19 5.82 3.76
C GLY A 93 -21.70 4.69 4.66
N THR A 94 -20.78 3.83 4.21
CA THR A 94 -20.32 2.64 4.97
C THR A 94 -19.28 2.94 6.05
N TRP A 95 -18.51 4.03 5.89
CA TRP A 95 -17.50 4.44 6.87
C TRP A 95 -17.71 5.91 7.25
N HIS A 96 -17.43 6.21 8.51
CA HIS A 96 -17.64 7.52 9.11
C HIS A 96 -16.36 8.00 9.79
N ARG A 97 -15.77 9.07 9.23
CA ARG A 97 -14.56 9.70 9.76
C ARG A 97 -14.74 10.12 11.23
N GLN A 98 -13.76 9.83 12.06
CA GLN A 98 -13.71 10.15 13.49
C GLN A 98 -12.42 10.93 13.77
N ASP A 99 -12.56 12.13 14.31
CA ASP A 99 -11.43 13.00 14.66
C ASP A 99 -11.00 12.89 16.14
N ASP A 100 -11.81 12.25 16.98
CA ASP A 100 -11.67 12.20 18.44
C ASP A 100 -11.09 10.89 18.99
N ILE A 101 -11.08 9.81 18.20
CA ILE A 101 -10.58 8.49 18.61
C ILE A 101 -9.03 8.45 18.70
N LEU A 102 -8.34 9.24 17.88
CA LEU A 102 -6.88 9.30 17.87
C LEU A 102 -6.38 10.26 18.95
N GLU A 103 -5.32 9.87 19.67
CA GLU A 103 -4.69 10.76 20.66
C GLU A 103 -4.18 12.06 20.01
N ARG A 104 -3.73 11.95 18.76
CA ARG A 104 -3.19 13.04 17.94
C ARG A 104 -3.63 12.83 16.50
N PRO A 105 -4.82 13.29 16.08
CA PRO A 105 -5.12 13.44 14.67
C PRO A 105 -4.15 14.47 14.08
N VAL A 106 -3.41 14.09 13.04
CA VAL A 106 -2.50 14.97 12.31
C VAL A 106 -2.98 15.08 10.87
N ALA A 107 -2.87 16.27 10.29
CA ALA A 107 -3.30 16.56 8.92
C ALA A 107 -2.27 17.46 8.21
N THR A 108 -0.98 17.21 8.45
CA THR A 108 0.11 17.92 7.76
C THR A 108 0.57 17.11 6.56
N SER A 109 1.14 17.75 5.54
CA SER A 109 1.61 17.04 4.34
C SER A 109 2.74 16.03 4.58
N SER A 110 3.37 16.05 5.76
CA SER A 110 4.44 15.14 6.17
C SER A 110 4.04 14.13 7.24
N GLU A 111 2.87 14.28 7.87
CA GLU A 111 2.34 13.35 8.86
C GLU A 111 0.81 13.48 8.90
N ILE A 112 0.12 12.38 8.60
CA ILE A 112 -1.35 12.31 8.53
C ILE A 112 -1.82 11.09 9.32
N SER A 113 -2.79 11.30 10.20
CA SER A 113 -3.45 10.25 10.98
C SER A 113 -4.96 10.46 10.93
N GLN A 114 -5.71 9.49 10.41
CA GLN A 114 -7.16 9.56 10.23
C GLN A 114 -7.83 8.27 10.71
N ALA A 115 -8.96 8.36 11.42
CA ALA A 115 -9.72 7.20 11.88
C ALA A 115 -11.14 7.19 11.29
N TYR A 116 -11.71 6.00 11.12
CA TYR A 116 -13.01 5.77 10.50
C TYR A 116 -13.75 4.61 11.21
N ASN A 117 -14.97 4.85 11.68
CA ASN A 117 -15.85 3.79 12.19
C ASN A 117 -16.64 3.15 11.04
N PHE A 118 -16.80 1.82 11.10
CA PHE A 118 -17.70 1.06 10.22
C PHE A 118 -19.18 1.25 10.63
N ASP A 119 -20.08 1.37 9.67
CA ASP A 119 -21.51 1.66 9.90
C ASP A 119 -22.25 0.57 10.70
N ALA A 120 -21.98 -0.71 10.42
CA ALA A 120 -22.48 -1.84 11.19
C ALA A 120 -21.81 -1.99 12.58
N GLY A 121 -20.81 -1.17 12.87
CA GLY A 121 -20.05 -1.15 14.11
C GLY A 121 -19.09 -2.33 14.28
N GLY A 122 -18.36 -2.34 15.39
CA GLY A 122 -17.43 -3.41 15.74
C GLY A 122 -16.06 -3.36 15.04
N CYS A 123 -15.85 -2.42 14.12
CA CYS A 123 -14.60 -2.21 13.41
C CYS A 123 -14.20 -0.73 13.34
N LEU A 124 -12.90 -0.47 13.52
CA LEU A 124 -12.23 0.83 13.41
C LEU A 124 -11.13 0.72 12.35
N ALA A 125 -11.20 1.52 11.30
CA ALA A 125 -10.12 1.66 10.33
C ALA A 125 -9.27 2.90 10.67
N ILE A 126 -7.95 2.78 10.55
CA ILE A 126 -6.99 3.85 10.86
C ILE A 126 -5.99 3.96 9.72
N ILE A 127 -5.80 5.17 9.18
CA ILE A 127 -4.77 5.47 8.17
C ILE A 127 -3.68 6.29 8.85
N PHE A 128 -2.43 5.83 8.71
CA PHE A 128 -1.22 6.56 9.05
C PHE A 128 -0.41 6.80 7.78
N TYR A 129 0.11 8.01 7.63
CA TYR A 129 1.07 8.37 6.61
C TYR A 129 2.16 9.24 7.21
N LYS A 130 3.40 9.03 6.75
CA LYS A 130 4.58 9.73 7.27
C LYS A 130 5.58 9.97 6.14
N ALA A 131 6.05 11.20 6.02
CA ALA A 131 7.24 11.56 5.26
C ALA A 131 8.42 11.76 6.20
N ASN A 132 9.56 11.15 5.89
CA ASN A 132 10.78 11.27 6.67
C ASN A 132 12.02 11.09 5.81
N GLN A 133 13.01 11.98 5.98
CA GLN A 133 14.26 11.93 5.23
C GLN A 133 15.02 10.60 5.44
N THR A 134 14.95 9.98 6.62
CA THR A 134 15.58 8.67 6.86
C THR A 134 14.99 7.58 5.96
N ILE A 135 13.70 7.64 5.62
CA ILE A 135 13.09 6.71 4.65
C ILE A 135 13.68 6.94 3.25
N HIS A 136 13.98 8.19 2.88
CA HIS A 136 14.63 8.53 1.60
C HIS A 136 16.11 8.12 1.52
N ASP A 137 16.85 8.37 2.60
CA ASP A 137 18.29 8.16 2.65
C ASP A 137 18.65 6.68 2.90
N GLU A 138 17.82 5.95 3.64
CA GLU A 138 18.10 4.56 4.06
C GLU A 138 17.13 3.51 3.50
N GLY A 139 15.87 3.86 3.21
CA GLY A 139 14.84 2.91 2.76
C GLY A 139 15.17 2.20 1.44
N ARG A 140 16.04 2.80 0.61
CA ARG A 140 16.59 2.18 -0.60
C ARG A 140 17.41 0.90 -0.33
N ARG A 141 17.82 0.62 0.91
CA ARG A 141 18.59 -0.57 1.30
C ARG A 141 17.71 -1.82 1.42
N GLY A 142 17.28 -2.35 0.27
CA GLY A 142 16.52 -3.60 0.17
C GLY A 142 15.46 -3.58 -0.92
N GLY A 143 15.07 -2.39 -1.38
CA GLY A 143 13.96 -2.20 -2.31
C GLY A 143 12.62 -2.08 -1.57
N ASP A 144 11.72 -1.27 -2.11
CA ASP A 144 10.41 -1.00 -1.53
C ASP A 144 9.59 -2.29 -1.34
N ASN A 145 9.80 -3.29 -2.22
CA ASN A 145 9.14 -4.58 -2.13
C ASN A 145 9.54 -5.36 -0.86
N LEU A 146 10.84 -5.40 -0.52
CA LEU A 146 11.34 -6.09 0.66
C LEU A 146 10.97 -5.34 1.95
N SER A 147 11.15 -4.02 1.96
CA SER A 147 10.75 -3.20 3.12
C SER A 147 9.25 -3.33 3.37
N SER A 148 8.40 -3.16 2.36
CA SER A 148 6.94 -3.19 2.55
C SER A 148 6.41 -4.57 2.98
N SER A 149 6.99 -5.67 2.47
CA SER A 149 6.60 -7.03 2.87
C SER A 149 7.15 -7.46 4.24
N THR A 150 8.23 -6.82 4.71
CA THR A 150 8.77 -7.06 6.07
C THR A 150 7.99 -6.26 7.10
N GLU A 151 7.92 -4.93 6.92
CA GLU A 151 7.28 -3.98 7.83
C GLU A 151 5.81 -4.30 8.12
N VAL A 152 5.05 -4.75 7.11
CA VAL A 152 3.65 -5.16 7.29
C VAL A 152 3.49 -6.31 8.30
N GLN A 153 4.53 -7.12 8.53
CA GLN A 153 4.53 -8.23 9.49
C GLN A 153 5.16 -7.86 10.84
N GLU A 154 5.75 -6.67 11.00
CA GLU A 154 6.39 -6.27 12.25
C GLU A 154 5.39 -5.84 13.32
N THR A 155 5.64 -6.20 14.58
CA THR A 155 4.74 -5.82 15.69
C THR A 155 4.90 -4.35 16.04
N MET A 156 3.80 -3.63 16.19
CA MET A 156 3.83 -2.27 16.75
C MET A 156 3.95 -2.30 18.27
N SER A 157 4.45 -1.21 18.85
CA SER A 157 4.63 -1.04 20.30
C SER A 157 3.33 -1.09 21.11
N ASN A 158 2.19 -0.70 20.53
CA ASN A 158 0.87 -0.78 21.17
C ASN A 158 0.14 -2.12 20.91
N HIS A 159 0.69 -2.98 20.06
CA HIS A 159 0.13 -4.28 19.68
C HIS A 159 0.91 -5.40 20.37
N SER A 160 0.41 -5.86 21.50
CA SER A 160 0.93 -7.06 22.19
C SER A 160 0.29 -8.33 21.63
N SER A 161 0.95 -9.49 21.79
CA SER A 161 0.48 -10.78 21.26
C SER A 161 0.11 -10.78 19.76
N PHE A 162 0.77 -9.92 18.98
CA PHE A 162 0.55 -9.81 17.54
C PHE A 162 0.90 -11.14 16.83
N SER A 163 0.00 -11.58 15.96
CA SER A 163 0.18 -12.79 15.15
C SER A 163 -0.47 -12.61 13.78
N VAL A 164 0.33 -12.79 12.74
CA VAL A 164 -0.13 -12.83 11.34
C VAL A 164 -0.90 -14.14 11.12
N THR A 165 -2.17 -14.04 10.70
CA THR A 165 -3.03 -15.20 10.40
C THR A 165 -3.08 -15.49 8.90
N SER A 166 -2.81 -14.50 8.04
CA SER A 166 -2.72 -14.66 6.58
C SER A 166 -1.82 -13.58 5.95
N GLY A 167 -1.21 -13.89 4.79
CA GLY A 167 -0.28 -13.01 4.09
C GLY A 167 1.20 -13.26 4.44
N PRO A 168 2.12 -12.34 4.07
CA PRO A 168 1.87 -11.08 3.38
C PRO A 168 1.51 -11.30 1.90
N THR A 169 0.48 -10.61 1.42
CA THR A 169 0.00 -10.68 0.03
C THR A 169 0.16 -9.32 -0.63
N SER A 170 0.69 -9.27 -1.86
CA SER A 170 0.75 -8.00 -2.60
C SER A 170 -0.62 -7.64 -3.18
N VAL A 171 -1.07 -6.40 -2.97
CA VAL A 171 -2.36 -5.89 -3.44
C VAL A 171 -2.25 -4.49 -4.03
N ASN A 172 -3.10 -4.21 -5.02
CA ASN A 172 -3.23 -2.92 -5.71
C ASN A 172 -4.49 -2.21 -5.22
N ALA A 173 -4.49 -1.80 -3.95
CA ALA A 173 -5.72 -1.53 -3.22
C ALA A 173 -6.01 -0.03 -2.97
N VAL A 174 -5.00 0.78 -2.63
CA VAL A 174 -5.16 2.23 -2.42
C VAL A 174 -5.01 2.98 -3.75
N ARG A 175 -5.63 4.15 -3.92
CA ARG A 175 -5.43 4.99 -5.12
C ARG A 175 -4.42 6.12 -4.89
N ASP A 176 -3.59 6.40 -5.88
CA ASP A 176 -2.72 7.59 -5.92
C ASP A 176 -3.10 8.52 -7.10
N ASP A 177 -2.19 9.40 -7.53
CA ASP A 177 -2.44 10.28 -8.69
C ASP A 177 -2.30 9.59 -10.05
N ASN A 178 -1.69 8.40 -10.13
CA ASN A 178 -1.38 7.70 -11.38
C ASN A 178 -2.14 6.37 -11.55
N GLY A 179 -2.78 5.88 -10.47
CA GLY A 179 -3.69 4.73 -10.54
C GLY A 179 -3.94 4.10 -9.18
N THR A 180 -3.48 2.85 -9.03
CA THR A 180 -3.51 2.10 -7.78
C THR A 180 -2.10 1.97 -7.23
N LEU A 181 -1.90 2.42 -6.00
CA LEU A 181 -0.69 2.29 -5.22
C LEU A 181 -0.54 0.82 -4.78
N PRO A 182 0.47 0.08 -5.27
CA PRO A 182 0.74 -1.28 -4.83
C PRO A 182 1.30 -1.26 -3.40
N GLY A 183 0.95 -2.26 -2.61
CA GLY A 183 1.53 -2.50 -1.30
C GLY A 183 1.40 -3.96 -0.89
N TYR A 184 1.62 -4.24 0.39
CA TYR A 184 1.40 -5.54 1.00
C TYR A 184 0.31 -5.47 2.05
N GLU A 185 -0.47 -6.55 2.19
CA GLU A 185 -1.43 -6.73 3.26
C GLU A 185 -1.28 -8.05 4.00
N ILE A 186 -1.78 -8.08 5.23
CA ILE A 186 -1.94 -9.27 6.07
C ILE A 186 -3.32 -9.27 6.73
N GLU A 187 -3.75 -10.45 7.15
CA GLU A 187 -4.72 -10.62 8.25
C GLU A 187 -3.94 -10.89 9.54
N TYR A 188 -4.39 -10.34 10.67
CA TYR A 188 -3.72 -10.48 11.95
C TYR A 188 -4.69 -10.55 13.14
N THR A 189 -4.14 -11.00 14.27
CA THR A 189 -4.74 -10.84 15.60
C THR A 189 -3.75 -10.16 16.53
N ALA A 190 -4.25 -9.38 17.49
CA ALA A 190 -3.42 -8.72 18.50
C ALA A 190 -4.23 -8.36 19.75
N THR A 191 -3.51 -7.95 20.80
CA THR A 191 -4.05 -7.29 21.98
C THR A 191 -3.55 -5.85 21.97
N VAL A 192 -4.42 -4.92 21.56
CA VAL A 192 -4.13 -3.50 21.33
C VAL A 192 -4.37 -2.71 22.61
N THR A 193 -3.40 -1.87 22.99
CA THR A 193 -3.55 -0.88 24.05
C THR A 193 -3.74 0.51 23.45
N TYR A 194 -4.87 1.13 23.75
CA TYR A 194 -5.25 2.45 23.26
C TYR A 194 -4.76 3.57 24.18
N SER A 195 -4.67 4.79 23.68
CA SER A 195 -4.19 5.97 24.43
C SER A 195 -5.02 6.30 25.68
N ASN A 196 -6.30 5.91 25.71
CA ASN A 196 -7.17 6.00 26.88
C ASN A 196 -6.86 4.96 27.99
N GLY A 197 -5.85 4.11 27.81
CA GLY A 197 -5.44 3.06 28.74
C GLY A 197 -6.30 1.79 28.69
N SER A 198 -7.28 1.70 27.77
CA SER A 198 -8.01 0.46 27.54
C SER A 198 -7.20 -0.52 26.70
N THR A 199 -7.40 -1.81 26.95
CA THR A 199 -6.74 -2.89 26.20
C THR A 199 -7.80 -3.85 25.68
N ASN A 200 -7.84 -4.08 24.37
CA ASN A 200 -8.80 -4.98 23.73
C ASN A 200 -8.09 -5.99 22.83
N ASN A 201 -8.64 -7.20 22.72
CA ASN A 201 -8.24 -8.13 21.67
C ASN A 201 -8.90 -7.71 20.36
N VAL A 202 -8.17 -7.77 19.27
CA VAL A 202 -8.65 -7.47 17.91
C VAL A 202 -8.31 -8.60 16.96
N ALA A 203 -9.15 -8.78 15.94
CA ALA A 203 -8.78 -9.41 14.69
C ALA A 203 -8.91 -8.35 13.59
N GLY A 204 -8.06 -8.40 12.57
CA GLY A 204 -7.95 -7.27 11.67
C GLY A 204 -7.16 -7.52 10.40
N TYR A 205 -7.10 -6.48 9.58
CA TYR A 205 -6.23 -6.40 8.41
C TYR A 205 -5.27 -5.23 8.54
N ARG A 206 -4.06 -5.38 7.99
CA ARG A 206 -3.09 -4.29 7.86
C ARG A 206 -2.62 -4.22 6.43
N PHE A 207 -2.54 -3.01 5.88
CA PHE A 207 -1.87 -2.71 4.62
C PHE A 207 -0.68 -1.80 4.89
N PHE A 208 0.42 -2.01 4.18
CA PHE A 208 1.61 -1.17 4.27
C PHE A 208 2.29 -1.00 2.90
N ARG A 209 2.79 0.22 2.65
CA ARG A 209 3.67 0.56 1.52
C ARG A 209 4.68 1.61 1.96
N GLN A 210 5.97 1.29 1.82
CA GLN A 210 7.06 2.27 1.84
C GLN A 210 7.40 2.69 0.40
N ILE A 211 7.57 3.98 0.14
CA ILE A 211 8.09 4.53 -1.13
C ILE A 211 9.39 5.27 -0.81
N SER A 212 10.51 4.58 -0.95
CA SER A 212 11.81 5.08 -0.50
C SER A 212 12.26 6.30 -1.31
N ASP A 213 12.05 6.32 -2.62
CA ASP A 213 12.46 7.46 -3.47
C ASP A 213 11.76 8.78 -3.11
N LEU A 214 10.59 8.73 -2.47
CA LEU A 214 9.87 9.90 -1.96
C LEU A 214 10.07 10.12 -0.46
N GLY A 215 10.65 9.13 0.24
CA GLY A 215 10.85 9.16 1.70
C GLY A 215 9.55 9.04 2.48
N VAL A 216 8.59 8.21 2.03
CA VAL A 216 7.28 8.10 2.69
C VAL A 216 6.88 6.66 3.03
N THR A 217 6.02 6.52 4.04
CA THR A 217 5.23 5.32 4.28
C THR A 217 3.74 5.65 4.32
N LEU A 218 2.94 4.72 3.83
CA LEU A 218 1.50 4.65 4.02
C LEU A 218 1.18 3.32 4.72
N GLU A 219 0.41 3.41 5.78
CA GLU A 219 -0.02 2.28 6.60
C GLU A 219 -1.50 2.41 6.90
N VAL A 220 -2.23 1.31 6.82
CA VAL A 220 -3.65 1.26 7.12
C VAL A 220 -3.95 0.05 7.99
N PHE A 221 -4.68 0.27 9.08
CA PHE A 221 -5.23 -0.78 9.93
C PHE A 221 -6.74 -0.86 9.76
N LEU A 222 -7.25 -2.07 9.96
CA LEU A 222 -8.63 -2.35 10.27
C LEU A 222 -8.67 -3.22 11.52
N GLU A 223 -9.01 -2.63 12.66
CA GLU A 223 -9.13 -3.29 13.96
C GLU A 223 -10.60 -3.61 14.24
N CYS A 224 -10.95 -4.90 14.32
CA CYS A 224 -12.31 -5.35 14.63
C CYS A 224 -12.36 -6.15 15.94
N THR A 225 -13.52 -6.14 16.61
CA THR A 225 -13.82 -7.13 17.65
C THR A 225 -13.71 -8.54 17.04
N PRO A 226 -13.02 -9.52 17.67
CA PRO A 226 -12.64 -10.77 16.99
C PRO A 226 -13.79 -11.62 16.43
N ASP A 227 -14.99 -11.50 17.00
CA ASP A 227 -16.22 -12.17 16.55
C ASP A 227 -16.92 -11.46 15.36
N LYS A 228 -16.40 -10.30 14.93
CA LYS A 228 -16.97 -9.42 13.90
C LYS A 228 -15.92 -8.87 12.94
N LEU A 229 -14.86 -9.63 12.67
CA LEU A 229 -13.92 -9.29 11.59
C LEU A 229 -14.71 -9.06 10.29
N ALA A 230 -14.57 -7.88 9.70
CA ALA A 230 -15.19 -7.55 8.42
C ALA A 230 -14.67 -8.48 7.31
N SER A 231 -15.40 -8.64 6.21
CA SER A 231 -14.90 -9.44 5.09
C SER A 231 -13.70 -8.77 4.41
N ALA A 232 -12.83 -9.57 3.79
CA ALA A 232 -11.76 -9.07 2.92
C ALA A 232 -12.29 -8.11 1.83
N ASP A 233 -13.48 -8.38 1.26
CA ASP A 233 -14.14 -7.44 0.34
C ASP A 233 -14.42 -6.08 0.99
N THR A 234 -14.88 -6.04 2.24
CA THR A 234 -15.18 -4.81 2.98
C THR A 234 -13.89 -4.02 3.26
N TRP A 235 -12.82 -4.73 3.61
CA TRP A 235 -11.48 -4.18 3.78
C TRP A 235 -10.94 -3.58 2.47
N HIS A 236 -11.01 -4.31 1.36
CA HIS A 236 -10.58 -3.82 0.05
C HIS A 236 -11.43 -2.66 -0.46
N GLN A 237 -12.73 -2.59 -0.13
CA GLN A 237 -13.54 -1.40 -0.39
C GLN A 237 -13.02 -0.17 0.38
N PHE A 238 -12.61 -0.32 1.65
CA PHE A 238 -12.03 0.79 2.43
C PHE A 238 -10.67 1.26 1.86
N LEU A 239 -9.80 0.33 1.46
CA LEU A 239 -8.55 0.68 0.78
C LEU A 239 -8.83 1.39 -0.56
N PHE A 240 -9.75 0.86 -1.37
CA PHE A 240 -10.07 1.41 -2.69
C PHE A 240 -10.79 2.76 -2.65
N SER A 241 -11.56 3.05 -1.60
CA SER A 241 -12.10 4.39 -1.36
C SER A 241 -11.04 5.39 -0.88
N THR A 242 -9.88 4.93 -0.38
CA THR A 242 -8.77 5.78 0.04
C THR A 242 -7.99 6.31 -1.17
N ARG A 243 -7.80 7.63 -1.23
CA ARG A 243 -7.01 8.33 -2.24
C ARG A 243 -5.91 9.15 -1.58
N VAL A 244 -4.68 8.96 -2.05
CA VAL A 244 -3.49 9.70 -1.63
C VAL A 244 -3.04 10.59 -2.79
N ALA A 245 -3.34 11.89 -2.70
CA ALA A 245 -2.93 12.87 -3.70
C ALA A 245 -1.56 13.48 -3.34
N GLY A 246 -0.77 13.85 -4.34
CA GLY A 246 0.60 14.34 -4.18
C GLY A 246 1.67 13.24 -4.20
N LEU A 247 1.31 12.00 -4.58
CA LEU A 247 2.22 10.87 -4.77
C LEU A 247 2.01 10.21 -6.15
N ASP A 248 3.11 9.79 -6.76
CA ASP A 248 3.17 8.78 -7.82
C ASP A 248 4.06 7.66 -7.27
N ALA A 249 3.45 6.58 -6.78
CA ALA A 249 4.18 5.54 -6.05
C ALA A 249 4.98 4.60 -6.97
N GLY A 250 4.55 4.48 -8.23
CA GLY A 250 5.04 3.48 -9.17
C GLY A 250 4.87 2.03 -8.67
N ALA A 251 5.50 1.10 -9.40
CA ALA A 251 5.59 -0.29 -8.97
C ALA A 251 6.45 -0.45 -7.71
N MET A 252 6.24 -1.53 -6.93
CA MET A 252 7.20 -1.93 -5.91
C MET A 252 8.44 -2.52 -6.60
N GLY A 253 9.59 -1.86 -6.42
CA GLY A 253 10.90 -2.30 -6.92
C GLY A 253 11.64 -3.22 -5.94
#